data_AF-A0A661UAL0-F1
#
_entry.id   AF-A0A661UAL0-F1
#
_cell.length_a   1.000
_cell.length_b   1.000
_cell.length_c   1.000
_cell.angle_alpha   90.00
_cell.angle_beta   90.00
_cell.angle_gamma   90.00
#
_symmetry.space_group_name_H-M   'P 1'
#
loop_
_entity.id
_entity.type
_entity.pdbx_description
1 polymer ?
#
loop_
_entity_poly.entity_id
_entity_poly.type
_entity_poly.pdbx_seq_one_letter_code
_entity_poly.pdbx_strand_id
1 'polypeptide(L)'
;MFVNLEPCSHYGRTPPCADLIVRTGIKRVVVGTVDPNPLVAGRGIATLRKAGIEVKVGVLEDQCRILNEAYFKFITTGMPFVTLKLAQTLDGKIATKSGDSKWITGLKARKFAHRLRAESDVVLVGRGTLAKDDPRLTVRHVRPARKDRPIRVILDSTLQTLPTAKALTTGQCDTIIATTEAASLQREEALRRAGASIIRSDAQDGRVDIEAVLKSLAERGLTSVLVEGGAEVAWDFVARGLVDKAVFVIAPKVLGGRESIPSVSGAGFASISEAMQFGVHKVMRLGDDIALIAYPRRVPIDEHG
;
A
#
# COMPACT_ATOMS: atom_id res chain seq x y z
N MET A 1 19.70 -3.05 -25.49
CA MET A 1 18.63 -3.50 -24.56
C MET A 1 18.42 -2.43 -23.50
N PHE A 2 17.17 -2.17 -23.12
CA PHE A 2 16.83 -1.25 -22.04
C PHE A 2 16.15 -2.04 -20.92
N VAL A 3 16.58 -1.82 -19.68
CA VAL A 3 16.02 -2.44 -18.48
C VAL A 3 15.83 -1.38 -17.41
N ASN A 4 14.71 -1.43 -16.70
CA ASN A 4 14.40 -0.48 -15.63
C ASN A 4 15.23 -0.75 -14.36
N LEU A 5 15.57 -2.00 -14.07
CA LEU A 5 16.36 -2.43 -12.90
C LEU A 5 17.61 -3.20 -13.36
N GLU A 6 18.66 -3.19 -12.55
CA GLU A 6 19.88 -3.97 -12.79
C GLU A 6 19.56 -5.46 -13.06
N PRO A 7 20.10 -6.05 -14.14
CA PRO A 7 19.94 -7.48 -14.41
C PRO A 7 20.50 -8.33 -13.27
N CYS A 8 19.71 -9.29 -12.78
CA CYS A 8 20.11 -10.14 -11.67
C CYS A 8 21.40 -10.94 -11.98
N SER A 9 22.19 -11.16 -10.93
CA SER A 9 23.53 -11.76 -10.99
C SER A 9 23.69 -12.99 -10.07
N HIS A 10 22.59 -13.51 -9.53
CA HIS A 10 22.60 -14.65 -8.60
C HIS A 10 21.68 -15.76 -9.12
N TYR A 11 22.01 -17.00 -8.79
CA TYR A 11 21.18 -18.17 -9.12
C TYR A 11 20.05 -18.26 -8.09
N GLY A 12 18.83 -17.96 -8.53
CA GLY A 12 17.61 -18.11 -7.73
C GLY A 12 16.73 -19.23 -8.29
N ARG A 13 15.43 -18.97 -8.41
CA ARG A 13 14.49 -19.88 -9.11
C ARG A 13 14.80 -20.05 -10.59
N THR A 14 15.44 -19.05 -11.21
CA THR A 14 15.89 -19.06 -12.60
C THR A 14 17.34 -18.60 -12.68
N PRO A 15 18.07 -18.95 -13.77
CA PRO A 15 19.45 -18.50 -13.98
C PRO A 15 19.56 -16.96 -14.08
N PRO A 16 20.75 -16.38 -13.79
CA PRO A 16 20.95 -14.94 -13.82
C PRO A 16 20.70 -14.32 -15.20
N CYS A 17 19.98 -13.19 -15.23
CA CYS A 17 19.75 -12.43 -16.46
C CYS A 17 21.06 -11.88 -17.04
N ALA A 18 22.03 -11.49 -16.21
CA ALA A 18 23.32 -11.00 -16.69
C ALA A 18 24.03 -12.04 -17.57
N ASP A 19 24.04 -13.31 -17.17
CA ASP A 19 24.66 -14.41 -17.92
C ASP A 19 23.94 -14.64 -19.26
N LEU A 20 22.60 -14.57 -19.25
CA LEU A 20 21.80 -14.71 -20.48
C LEU A 20 22.06 -13.58 -21.47
N ILE A 21 22.18 -12.34 -20.99
CA ILE A 21 22.49 -11.16 -21.82
C ILE A 21 23.87 -11.31 -22.47
N VAL A 22 24.87 -11.80 -21.72
CA VAL A 22 26.21 -12.08 -22.26
C VAL A 22 26.13 -13.13 -23.37
N ARG A 23 25.45 -14.26 -23.11
CA ARG A 23 25.35 -15.37 -24.07
C ARG A 23 24.58 -15.02 -25.34
N THR A 24 23.63 -14.11 -25.27
CA THR A 24 22.83 -13.67 -26.42
C THR A 24 23.54 -12.65 -27.30
N GLY A 25 24.74 -12.18 -26.90
CA GLY A 25 25.57 -11.30 -27.73
C GLY A 25 25.10 -9.85 -27.79
N ILE A 26 24.26 -9.41 -26.84
CA ILE A 26 23.80 -8.02 -26.74
C ILE A 26 25.01 -7.10 -26.52
N LYS A 27 25.15 -6.07 -27.37
CA LYS A 27 26.33 -5.18 -27.35
C LYS A 27 26.22 -3.97 -26.42
N ARG A 28 24.98 -3.56 -26.11
CA ARG A 28 24.70 -2.37 -25.29
C ARG A 28 23.49 -2.59 -24.39
N VAL A 29 23.65 -2.25 -23.12
CA VAL A 29 22.60 -2.32 -22.09
C VAL A 29 22.47 -0.96 -21.40
N VAL A 30 21.24 -0.46 -21.33
CA VAL A 30 20.91 0.75 -20.57
C VAL A 30 20.08 0.34 -19.36
N VAL A 31 20.56 0.70 -18.18
CA VAL A 31 19.98 0.35 -16.88
C VAL A 31 19.40 1.61 -16.24
N GLY A 32 18.14 1.54 -15.81
CA GLY A 32 17.46 2.63 -15.14
C GLY A 32 18.04 2.90 -13.75
N THR A 33 17.95 1.90 -12.87
CA THR A 33 18.45 1.97 -11.48
C THR A 33 19.27 0.72 -11.12
N VAL A 34 20.24 0.89 -10.22
CA VAL A 34 20.99 -0.20 -9.58
C VAL A 34 20.07 -0.95 -8.62
N ASP A 35 20.25 -2.28 -8.49
CA ASP A 35 19.49 -3.06 -7.52
C ASP A 35 20.04 -2.78 -6.11
N PRO A 36 19.19 -2.40 -5.13
CA PRO A 36 19.64 -2.10 -3.77
C PRO A 36 19.94 -3.37 -2.97
N ASN A 37 19.56 -4.55 -3.47
CA ASN A 37 19.81 -5.82 -2.80
C ASN A 37 21.32 -6.06 -2.71
N PRO A 38 21.90 -6.21 -1.51
CA PRO A 38 23.34 -6.46 -1.36
C PRO A 38 23.86 -7.69 -2.12
N LEU A 39 22.99 -8.65 -2.43
CA LEU A 39 23.33 -9.84 -3.22
C LEU A 39 23.51 -9.54 -4.72
N VAL A 40 22.97 -8.43 -5.21
CA VAL A 40 22.94 -8.03 -6.63
C VAL A 40 23.72 -6.74 -6.89
N ALA A 41 23.64 -5.77 -5.98
CA ALA A 41 24.09 -4.39 -6.15
C ALA A 41 25.43 -4.28 -6.91
N GLY A 42 25.34 -3.85 -8.17
CA GLY A 42 26.48 -3.62 -9.07
C GLY A 42 27.13 -4.85 -9.67
N ARG A 43 26.81 -6.07 -9.21
CA ARG A 43 27.40 -7.32 -9.69
C ARG A 43 26.94 -7.67 -11.10
N GLY A 44 25.66 -7.47 -11.41
CA GLY A 44 25.12 -7.71 -12.74
C GLY A 44 25.72 -6.75 -13.76
N ILE A 45 25.80 -5.47 -13.40
CA ILE A 45 26.47 -4.44 -14.21
C ILE A 45 27.95 -4.78 -14.44
N ALA A 46 28.67 -5.21 -13.39
CA ALA A 46 30.06 -5.60 -13.49
C ALA A 46 30.27 -6.80 -14.42
N THR A 47 29.42 -7.84 -14.33
CA THR A 47 29.45 -9.01 -15.22
C THR A 47 29.31 -8.60 -16.69
N LEU A 48 28.34 -7.72 -17.00
CA LEU A 48 28.13 -7.23 -18.36
C LEU A 48 29.35 -6.46 -18.90
N ARG A 49 29.89 -5.53 -18.09
CA ARG A 49 31.08 -4.75 -18.47
C ARG A 49 32.30 -5.64 -18.70
N LYS A 50 32.52 -6.65 -17.85
CA LYS A 50 33.62 -7.62 -17.99
C LYS A 50 33.53 -8.43 -19.29
N ALA A 51 32.33 -8.68 -19.79
CA ALA A 51 32.08 -9.34 -21.07
C ALA A 51 32.21 -8.39 -22.29
N GLY A 52 32.64 -7.14 -22.10
CA GLY A 52 32.82 -6.16 -23.17
C GLY A 52 31.53 -5.51 -23.66
N ILE A 53 30.44 -5.59 -22.88
CA ILE A 53 29.17 -4.94 -23.19
C ILE A 53 29.20 -3.48 -22.73
N GLU A 54 28.76 -2.54 -23.57
CA GLU A 54 28.60 -1.14 -23.18
C GLU A 54 27.42 -1.01 -22.20
N VAL A 55 27.65 -0.46 -21.00
CA VAL A 55 26.61 -0.30 -19.98
C VAL A 55 26.48 1.14 -19.50
N LYS A 56 25.33 1.76 -19.78
CA LYS A 56 24.93 3.08 -19.23
C LYS A 56 23.93 2.86 -18.08
N VAL A 57 24.16 3.53 -16.95
CA VAL A 57 23.32 3.42 -15.74
C VAL A 57 22.75 4.80 -15.38
N GLY A 58 21.58 4.84 -14.73
CA GLY A 58 20.96 6.06 -14.22
C GLY A 58 20.02 6.76 -15.21
N VAL A 59 19.57 6.06 -16.26
CA VAL A 59 18.67 6.66 -17.26
C VAL A 59 17.23 6.58 -16.76
N LEU A 60 16.60 7.73 -16.51
CA LEU A 60 15.26 7.83 -15.89
C LEU A 60 15.21 7.12 -14.52
N GLU A 61 16.25 7.29 -13.72
CA GLU A 61 16.41 6.60 -12.44
C GLU A 61 15.22 6.85 -11.50
N ASP A 62 14.81 8.10 -11.31
CA ASP A 62 13.67 8.45 -10.44
C ASP A 62 12.38 7.74 -10.84
N GLN A 63 12.07 7.72 -12.13
CA GLN A 63 10.88 7.02 -12.66
C GLN A 63 11.00 5.50 -12.47
N CYS A 64 12.20 4.95 -12.64
CA CYS A 64 12.45 3.53 -12.43
C CYS A 64 12.38 3.15 -10.94
N ARG A 65 12.77 4.05 -10.03
CA ARG A 65 12.62 3.88 -8.58
C ARG A 65 11.16 3.92 -8.15
N ILE A 66 10.37 4.87 -8.66
CA ILE A 66 8.92 4.93 -8.40
C ILE A 66 8.22 3.66 -8.91
N LEU A 67 8.59 3.19 -10.11
CA LEU A 67 8.01 1.97 -10.68
C LEU A 67 8.21 0.73 -9.79
N ASN A 68 9.31 0.67 -9.02
CA ASN A 68 9.67 -0.47 -8.18
C ASN A 68 9.68 -0.10 -6.67
N GLU A 69 9.02 0.98 -6.26
CA GLU A 69 9.14 1.57 -4.91
C GLU A 69 8.84 0.58 -3.78
N ALA A 70 7.88 -0.34 -4.01
CA ALA A 70 7.54 -1.37 -3.06
C ALA A 70 8.67 -2.37 -2.84
N TYR A 71 9.29 -2.83 -3.94
CA TYR A 71 10.47 -3.68 -3.89
C TYR A 71 11.63 -2.98 -3.19
N PHE A 72 11.90 -1.72 -3.56
CA PHE A 72 12.97 -0.92 -2.95
C PHE A 72 12.81 -0.82 -1.44
N LYS A 73 11.62 -0.45 -0.94
CA LYS A 73 11.39 -0.39 0.51
C LYS A 73 11.54 -1.78 1.13
N PHE A 74 10.86 -2.78 0.59
CA PHE A 74 10.84 -4.12 1.16
C PHE A 74 12.24 -4.73 1.30
N ILE A 75 13.06 -4.67 0.24
CA ILE A 75 14.38 -5.30 0.25
C ILE A 75 15.40 -4.56 1.12
N THR A 76 15.21 -3.25 1.33
CA THR A 76 16.13 -2.42 2.13
C THR A 76 15.76 -2.35 3.60
N THR A 77 14.47 -2.42 3.95
CA THR A 77 14.00 -2.26 5.34
C THR A 77 13.33 -3.51 5.91
N GLY A 78 13.05 -4.53 5.10
CA GLY A 78 12.25 -5.68 5.50
C GLY A 78 10.78 -5.36 5.81
N MET A 79 10.29 -4.18 5.42
CA MET A 79 8.91 -3.72 5.71
C MET A 79 8.15 -3.48 4.41
N PRO A 80 6.84 -3.78 4.37
CA PRO A 80 6.05 -3.54 3.17
C PRO A 80 5.86 -2.05 2.92
N PHE A 81 5.73 -1.68 1.65
CA PHE A 81 5.42 -0.32 1.22
C PHE A 81 3.94 -0.01 1.38
N VAL A 82 3.64 1.02 2.15
CA VAL A 82 2.29 1.39 2.58
C VAL A 82 1.81 2.57 1.74
N THR A 83 0.75 2.32 0.98
CA THR A 83 -0.01 3.37 0.29
C THR A 83 -1.27 3.67 1.10
N LEU A 84 -1.38 4.87 1.67
CA LEU A 84 -2.63 5.36 2.24
C LEU A 84 -3.49 5.97 1.13
N LYS A 85 -4.66 5.39 0.87
CA LYS A 85 -5.60 5.92 -0.11
C LYS A 85 -6.86 6.40 0.58
N LEU A 86 -7.22 7.66 0.30
CA LEU A 86 -8.44 8.29 0.80
C LEU A 86 -9.28 8.81 -0.36
N ALA A 87 -10.61 8.71 -0.24
CA ALA A 87 -11.55 9.33 -1.17
C ALA A 87 -12.44 10.28 -0.38
N GLN A 88 -12.31 11.57 -0.64
CA GLN A 88 -12.94 12.63 0.14
C GLN A 88 -13.62 13.66 -0.75
N THR A 89 -14.46 14.46 -0.14
CA THR A 89 -14.99 15.72 -0.68
C THR A 89 -13.94 16.82 -0.64
N LEU A 90 -14.23 17.95 -1.28
CA LEU A 90 -13.34 19.11 -1.37
C LEU A 90 -13.00 19.70 0.00
N ASP A 91 -13.94 19.62 0.95
CA ASP A 91 -13.80 20.02 2.35
C ASP A 91 -13.29 18.88 3.27
N GLY A 92 -12.74 17.81 2.69
CA GLY A 92 -12.01 16.79 3.44
C GLY A 92 -12.87 15.75 4.18
N LYS A 93 -14.13 15.55 3.77
CA LYS A 93 -15.06 14.59 4.40
C LYS A 93 -15.23 13.29 3.61
N ILE A 94 -15.34 12.16 4.30
CA ILE A 94 -15.54 10.82 3.73
C ILE A 94 -16.94 10.25 3.93
N ALA A 95 -17.77 10.93 4.73
CA ALA A 95 -19.18 10.63 4.90
C ALA A 95 -19.91 11.82 5.53
N THR A 96 -21.21 11.88 5.36
CA THR A 96 -22.08 12.81 6.09
C THR A 96 -22.17 12.44 7.57
N LYS A 97 -22.80 13.28 8.40
CA LYS A 97 -23.04 13.01 9.83
C LYS A 97 -23.81 11.71 10.11
N SER A 98 -24.67 11.28 9.18
CA SER A 98 -25.41 10.01 9.30
C SER A 98 -24.60 8.80 8.84
N GLY A 99 -23.37 9.01 8.37
CA GLY A 99 -22.51 7.97 7.84
C GLY A 99 -22.75 7.63 6.36
N ASP A 100 -23.64 8.35 5.67
CA ASP A 100 -23.81 8.14 4.22
C ASP A 100 -22.55 8.60 3.47
N SER A 101 -21.96 7.66 2.74
CA SER A 101 -20.68 7.77 2.04
C SER A 101 -20.78 7.29 0.59
N LYS A 102 -21.98 6.85 0.15
CA LYS A 102 -22.11 6.20 -1.16
C LYS A 102 -21.87 7.20 -2.28
N TRP A 103 -20.87 6.88 -3.09
CA TRP A 103 -20.49 7.60 -4.30
C TRP A 103 -20.10 9.07 -4.08
N ILE A 104 -19.22 9.33 -3.11
CA ILE A 104 -18.49 10.60 -3.05
C ILE A 104 -17.79 10.85 -4.38
N THR A 105 -16.98 9.89 -4.85
CA THR A 105 -16.22 9.96 -6.10
C THR A 105 -16.90 9.24 -7.27
N GLY A 106 -16.60 9.67 -8.49
CA GLY A 106 -17.13 9.17 -9.75
C GLY A 106 -16.54 7.85 -10.23
N LEU A 107 -17.02 7.36 -11.38
CA LEU A 107 -16.64 6.04 -11.92
C LEU A 107 -15.14 5.93 -12.26
N LYS A 108 -14.52 6.99 -12.80
CA LYS A 108 -13.10 7.01 -13.16
C LYS A 108 -12.21 6.91 -11.91
N ALA A 109 -12.55 7.63 -10.84
CA ALA A 109 -11.92 7.51 -9.53
C ALA A 109 -12.03 6.08 -8.95
N ARG A 110 -13.18 5.43 -9.10
CA ARG A 110 -13.35 4.04 -8.63
C ARG A 110 -12.54 3.05 -9.44
N LYS A 111 -12.48 3.20 -10.77
CA LYS A 111 -11.59 2.40 -11.62
C LYS A 111 -10.13 2.57 -11.20
N PHE A 112 -9.72 3.79 -10.88
CA PHE A 112 -8.39 4.08 -10.36
C PHE A 112 -8.12 3.39 -9.02
N ALA A 113 -9.05 3.40 -8.07
CA ALA A 113 -8.92 2.63 -6.82
C ALA A 113 -8.76 1.12 -7.09
N HIS A 114 -9.52 0.56 -8.03
CA HIS A 114 -9.35 -0.85 -8.42
C HIS A 114 -8.00 -1.16 -9.07
N ARG A 115 -7.37 -0.19 -9.75
CA ARG A 115 -6.01 -0.32 -10.26
C ARG A 115 -5.00 -0.37 -9.11
N LEU A 116 -5.12 0.50 -8.11
CA LEU A 116 -4.26 0.45 -6.92
C LEU A 116 -4.37 -0.90 -6.19
N ARG A 117 -5.58 -1.45 -6.06
CA ARG A 117 -5.78 -2.80 -5.50
C ARG A 117 -5.11 -3.89 -6.33
N ALA A 118 -5.13 -3.78 -7.66
CA ALA A 118 -4.48 -4.73 -8.56
C ALA A 118 -2.94 -4.66 -8.49
N GLU A 119 -2.42 -3.47 -8.19
CA GLU A 119 -0.99 -3.19 -8.04
C GLU A 119 -0.47 -3.45 -6.63
N SER A 120 -1.32 -3.88 -5.67
CA SER A 120 -0.93 -4.13 -4.28
C SER A 120 -1.05 -5.61 -3.90
N ASP A 121 -0.18 -6.09 -3.01
CA ASP A 121 -0.27 -7.45 -2.46
C ASP A 121 -1.39 -7.56 -1.42
N VAL A 122 -1.62 -6.48 -0.66
CA VAL A 122 -2.59 -6.42 0.43
C VAL A 122 -3.52 -5.22 0.28
N VAL A 123 -4.81 -5.42 0.60
CA VAL A 123 -5.77 -4.35 0.86
C VAL A 123 -6.17 -4.40 2.33
N LEU A 124 -5.88 -3.33 3.07
CA LEU A 124 -6.11 -3.23 4.50
C LEU A 124 -7.23 -2.24 4.82
N VAL A 125 -8.15 -2.65 5.68
CA VAL A 125 -9.23 -1.81 6.23
C VAL A 125 -9.45 -2.09 7.70
N GLY A 126 -10.15 -1.19 8.40
CA GLY A 126 -10.65 -1.47 9.76
C GLY A 126 -12.04 -2.11 9.74
N ARG A 127 -12.41 -2.78 10.84
CA ARG A 127 -13.73 -3.41 11.01
C ARG A 127 -14.89 -2.45 10.75
N GLY A 128 -14.73 -1.16 11.08
CA GLY A 128 -15.77 -0.14 10.90
C GLY A 128 -16.18 0.03 9.44
N THR A 129 -15.22 -0.10 8.51
CA THR A 129 -15.50 -0.10 7.07
C THR A 129 -16.31 -1.33 6.67
N LEU A 130 -16.01 -2.51 7.24
CA LEU A 130 -16.79 -3.72 6.98
C LEU A 130 -18.22 -3.61 7.52
N ALA A 131 -18.38 -3.12 8.74
CA ALA A 131 -19.69 -2.99 9.37
C ALA A 131 -20.61 -2.03 8.60
N LYS A 132 -20.06 -0.97 7.99
CA LYS A 132 -20.83 0.04 7.25
C LYS A 132 -21.11 -0.35 5.81
N ASP A 133 -20.08 -0.81 5.08
CA ASP A 133 -20.16 -0.97 3.63
C ASP A 133 -20.22 -2.43 3.17
N ASP A 134 -19.90 -3.38 4.05
CA ASP A 134 -19.73 -4.81 3.76
C ASP A 134 -19.03 -5.05 2.40
N PRO A 135 -17.81 -4.49 2.20
CA PRO A 135 -17.15 -4.49 0.91
C PRO A 135 -16.52 -5.85 0.63
N ARG A 136 -16.46 -6.24 -0.65
CA ARG A 136 -15.72 -7.46 -1.05
C ARG A 136 -14.20 -7.27 -1.09
N LEU A 137 -13.73 -6.01 -1.19
CA LEU A 137 -12.32 -5.62 -1.32
C LEU A 137 -11.53 -6.31 -2.46
N THR A 138 -12.23 -6.65 -3.56
CA THR A 138 -11.65 -7.33 -4.73
C THR A 138 -11.36 -6.36 -5.89
N VAL A 139 -10.61 -6.85 -6.89
CA VAL A 139 -10.37 -6.17 -8.18
C VAL A 139 -11.47 -6.58 -9.17
N ARG A 140 -12.25 -5.61 -9.69
CA ARG A 140 -13.42 -5.90 -10.55
C ARG A 140 -13.54 -5.04 -11.80
N HIS A 141 -13.04 -3.81 -11.77
CA HIS A 141 -13.25 -2.83 -12.84
C HIS A 141 -12.03 -2.62 -13.74
N VAL A 142 -10.99 -3.41 -13.54
CA VAL A 142 -9.75 -3.42 -14.32
C VAL A 142 -9.31 -4.87 -14.51
N ARG A 143 -8.50 -5.13 -15.54
CA ARG A 143 -7.82 -6.43 -15.65
C ARG A 143 -6.89 -6.58 -14.44
N PRO A 144 -6.93 -7.71 -13.72
CA PRO A 144 -6.00 -7.92 -12.62
C PRO A 144 -4.57 -7.95 -13.19
N ALA A 145 -3.69 -7.14 -12.61
CA ALA A 145 -2.28 -7.04 -13.03
C ALA A 145 -1.48 -8.29 -12.64
N ARG A 146 -2.02 -9.09 -11.71
CA ARG A 146 -1.42 -10.30 -11.15
C ARG A 146 -2.42 -11.45 -11.31
N LYS A 147 -1.91 -12.68 -11.47
CA LYS A 147 -2.74 -13.89 -11.41
C LYS A 147 -3.37 -14.02 -10.02
N ASP A 148 -2.62 -13.63 -9.00
CA ASP A 148 -3.01 -13.66 -7.59
C ASP A 148 -3.77 -12.39 -7.21
N ARG A 149 -4.84 -12.57 -6.43
CA ARG A 149 -5.69 -11.48 -5.96
C ARG A 149 -5.10 -10.90 -4.66
N PRO A 150 -5.34 -9.61 -4.35
CA PRO A 150 -4.79 -9.03 -3.13
C PRO A 150 -5.36 -9.74 -1.90
N ILE A 151 -4.50 -10.01 -0.93
CA ILE A 151 -4.89 -10.49 0.39
C ILE A 151 -5.63 -9.37 1.10
N ARG A 152 -6.73 -9.70 1.78
CA ARG A 152 -7.52 -8.74 2.56
C ARG A 152 -7.06 -8.78 3.99
N VAL A 153 -6.72 -7.64 4.58
CA VAL A 153 -6.40 -7.51 6.01
C VAL A 153 -7.46 -6.65 6.68
N ILE A 154 -8.06 -7.17 7.74
CA ILE A 154 -9.08 -6.48 8.54
C ILE A 154 -8.50 -6.25 9.93
N LEU A 155 -8.41 -4.99 10.36
CA LEU A 155 -8.08 -4.64 11.74
C LEU A 155 -9.36 -4.70 12.59
N ASP A 156 -9.40 -5.66 13.52
CA ASP A 156 -10.55 -5.92 14.38
C ASP A 156 -10.09 -6.44 15.75
N SER A 157 -9.77 -5.52 16.66
CA SER A 157 -9.20 -5.83 17.98
C SER A 157 -9.99 -6.89 18.76
N THR A 158 -11.31 -6.95 18.63
CA THR A 158 -12.16 -7.82 19.47
C THR A 158 -12.97 -8.83 18.66
N LEU A 159 -12.59 -9.08 17.39
CA LEU A 159 -13.25 -10.02 16.48
C LEU A 159 -14.77 -9.82 16.36
N GLN A 160 -15.21 -8.56 16.20
CA GLN A 160 -16.63 -8.24 15.97
C GLN A 160 -17.07 -8.40 14.50
N THR A 161 -16.16 -8.69 13.59
CA THR A 161 -16.44 -8.97 12.19
C THR A 161 -17.43 -10.13 12.11
N LEU A 162 -18.47 -9.97 11.28
CA LEU A 162 -19.46 -11.03 11.10
C LEU A 162 -18.88 -12.14 10.21
N PRO A 163 -19.03 -13.43 10.57
CA PRO A 163 -18.64 -14.55 9.71
C PRO A 163 -19.29 -14.54 8.32
N THR A 164 -20.42 -13.84 8.18
CA THR A 164 -21.17 -13.68 6.92
C THR A 164 -20.68 -12.53 6.04
N ALA A 165 -19.72 -11.72 6.51
CA ALA A 165 -19.20 -10.58 5.75
C ALA A 165 -18.75 -11.01 4.35
N LYS A 166 -19.02 -10.19 3.33
CA LYS A 166 -18.64 -10.50 1.93
C LYS A 166 -17.13 -10.63 1.75
N ALA A 167 -16.37 -9.97 2.61
CA ALA A 167 -14.92 -10.14 2.69
C ALA A 167 -14.51 -11.57 3.07
N LEU A 168 -15.36 -12.38 3.70
CA LEU A 168 -15.05 -13.77 4.06
C LEU A 168 -15.70 -14.76 3.10
N THR A 169 -16.99 -14.56 2.82
CA THR A 169 -17.84 -15.58 2.17
C THR A 169 -17.70 -15.67 0.66
N THR A 170 -17.14 -14.66 0.00
CA THR A 170 -17.07 -14.64 -1.48
C THR A 170 -16.10 -15.66 -2.07
N GLY A 171 -15.20 -16.25 -1.26
CA GLY A 171 -14.15 -17.17 -1.74
C GLY A 171 -13.22 -16.55 -2.77
N GLN A 172 -13.22 -15.20 -2.88
CA GLN A 172 -12.51 -14.52 -3.95
C GLN A 172 -11.05 -14.24 -3.60
N CYS A 173 -10.73 -13.89 -2.36
CA CYS A 173 -9.35 -13.66 -1.94
C CYS A 173 -9.11 -14.26 -0.56
N ASP A 174 -7.85 -14.50 -0.21
CA ASP A 174 -7.53 -14.83 1.18
C ASP A 174 -7.80 -13.62 2.08
N THR A 175 -8.21 -13.92 3.31
CA THR A 175 -8.55 -12.89 4.29
C THR A 175 -7.86 -13.17 5.61
N ILE A 176 -7.19 -12.16 6.12
CA ILE A 176 -6.53 -12.15 7.41
C ILE A 176 -7.27 -11.15 8.30
N ILE A 177 -7.62 -11.56 9.52
CA ILE A 177 -8.10 -10.65 10.55
C ILE A 177 -7.00 -10.49 11.59
N ALA A 178 -6.56 -9.25 11.79
CA ALA A 178 -5.63 -8.89 12.84
C ALA A 178 -6.42 -8.47 14.08
N THR A 179 -6.09 -9.06 15.23
CA THR A 179 -6.83 -8.92 16.49
C THR A 179 -5.87 -8.85 17.68
N THR A 180 -6.38 -8.52 18.86
CA THR A 180 -5.62 -8.53 20.12
C THR A 180 -5.78 -9.87 20.85
N GLU A 181 -4.92 -10.15 21.84
CA GLU A 181 -5.01 -11.35 22.67
C GLU A 181 -6.30 -11.40 23.51
N ALA A 182 -6.88 -10.23 23.83
CA ALA A 182 -8.15 -10.09 24.52
C ALA A 182 -9.37 -10.63 23.73
N ALA A 183 -9.19 -11.02 22.46
CA ALA A 183 -10.29 -11.49 21.63
C ALA A 183 -10.72 -12.93 21.97
N SER A 184 -12.04 -13.14 21.95
CA SER A 184 -12.68 -14.42 22.26
C SER A 184 -12.24 -15.53 21.29
N LEU A 185 -11.76 -16.65 21.86
CA LEU A 185 -11.43 -17.86 21.12
C LEU A 185 -12.62 -18.41 20.33
N GLN A 186 -13.84 -18.36 20.90
CA GLN A 186 -15.05 -18.81 20.22
C GLN A 186 -15.35 -17.98 18.96
N ARG A 187 -15.15 -16.66 19.02
CA ARG A 187 -15.30 -15.78 17.86
C ARG A 187 -14.21 -16.05 16.83
N GLU A 188 -12.99 -16.30 17.28
CA GLU A 188 -11.88 -16.66 16.41
C GLU A 188 -12.18 -17.94 15.63
N GLU A 189 -12.64 -19.00 16.29
CA GLU A 189 -13.03 -20.25 15.65
C GLU A 189 -14.16 -20.07 14.64
N ALA A 190 -15.15 -19.22 14.95
CA ALA A 190 -16.23 -18.90 14.00
C ALA A 190 -15.70 -18.21 12.74
N LEU A 191 -14.76 -17.28 12.89
CA LEU A 191 -14.14 -16.57 11.77
C LEU A 191 -13.18 -17.45 10.96
N ARG A 192 -12.43 -18.33 11.61
CA ARG A 192 -11.59 -19.34 10.95
C ARG A 192 -12.44 -20.30 10.11
N ARG A 193 -13.57 -20.77 10.64
CA ARG A 193 -14.54 -21.58 9.88
C ARG A 193 -15.14 -20.84 8.68
N ALA A 194 -15.27 -19.52 8.77
CA ALA A 194 -15.69 -18.69 7.65
C ALA A 194 -14.57 -18.37 6.63
N GLY A 195 -13.37 -18.92 6.82
CA GLY A 195 -12.24 -18.80 5.89
C GLY A 195 -11.22 -17.71 6.24
N ALA A 196 -11.29 -17.11 7.43
CA ALA A 196 -10.27 -16.16 7.88
C ALA A 196 -9.02 -16.86 8.44
N SER A 197 -7.85 -16.36 8.07
CA SER A 197 -6.64 -16.53 8.88
C SER A 197 -6.59 -15.44 9.95
N ILE A 198 -5.90 -15.68 11.07
CA ILE A 198 -5.84 -14.74 12.19
C ILE A 198 -4.38 -14.38 12.48
N ILE A 199 -4.13 -13.10 12.72
CA ILE A 199 -2.90 -12.58 13.31
C ILE A 199 -3.29 -11.98 14.67
N ARG A 200 -2.63 -12.43 15.75
CA ARG A 200 -2.76 -11.81 17.06
C ARG A 200 -1.58 -10.89 17.30
N SER A 201 -1.85 -9.65 17.70
CA SER A 201 -0.82 -8.64 17.98
C SER A 201 -1.40 -7.54 18.87
N ASP A 202 -0.81 -7.34 20.04
CA ASP A 202 -1.24 -6.33 21.00
C ASP A 202 -0.35 -5.09 20.94
N ALA A 203 -0.98 -3.93 20.81
CA ALA A 203 -0.36 -2.66 21.18
C ALA A 203 -0.63 -2.36 22.66
N GLN A 204 0.12 -1.39 23.22
CA GLN A 204 0.01 -1.00 24.64
C GLN A 204 -1.37 -0.45 25.03
N ASP A 205 -2.16 0.02 24.06
CA ASP A 205 -3.48 0.65 24.25
C ASP A 205 -4.66 -0.34 24.08
N GLY A 206 -4.38 -1.65 24.00
CA GLY A 206 -5.40 -2.67 23.76
C GLY A 206 -5.97 -2.64 22.33
N ARG A 207 -5.30 -1.96 21.40
CA ARG A 207 -5.58 -2.05 19.96
C ARG A 207 -4.61 -3.03 19.31
N VAL A 208 -4.86 -3.31 18.03
CA VAL A 208 -3.98 -4.13 17.20
C VAL A 208 -2.67 -3.37 16.97
N ASP A 209 -1.52 -4.02 17.18
CA ASP A 209 -0.25 -3.43 16.78
C ASP A 209 -0.04 -3.50 15.26
N ILE A 210 -0.24 -2.36 14.59
CA ILE A 210 -0.13 -2.24 13.13
C ILE A 210 1.28 -2.57 12.65
N GLU A 211 2.33 -2.21 13.39
CA GLU A 211 3.70 -2.48 12.95
C GLU A 211 4.02 -3.96 12.97
N ALA A 212 3.60 -4.67 14.02
CA ALA A 212 3.68 -6.12 14.09
C ALA A 212 2.89 -6.81 12.96
N VAL A 213 1.70 -6.29 12.62
CA VAL A 213 0.93 -6.78 11.46
C VAL A 213 1.71 -6.59 10.16
N LEU A 214 2.24 -5.39 9.90
CA LEU A 214 3.04 -5.11 8.69
C LEU A 214 4.27 -6.01 8.61
N LYS A 215 4.96 -6.26 9.73
CA LYS A 215 6.10 -7.17 9.81
C LYS A 215 5.70 -8.61 9.49
N SER A 216 4.59 -9.11 10.07
CA SER A 216 4.07 -10.45 9.77
C SER A 216 3.69 -10.61 8.30
N LEU A 217 3.18 -9.55 7.65
CA LEU A 217 2.93 -9.56 6.20
C LEU A 217 4.24 -9.62 5.39
N ALA A 218 5.26 -8.87 5.80
CA ALA A 218 6.59 -8.92 5.16
C ALA A 218 7.26 -10.30 5.28
N GLU A 219 7.15 -10.96 6.43
CA GLU A 219 7.65 -12.33 6.65
C GLU A 219 6.98 -13.36 5.72
N ARG A 220 5.76 -13.08 5.26
CA ARG A 220 5.03 -13.87 4.24
C ARG A 220 5.43 -13.49 2.81
N GLY A 221 6.41 -12.60 2.62
CA GLY A 221 6.86 -12.11 1.32
C GLY A 221 5.93 -11.08 0.67
N LEU A 222 5.00 -10.49 1.44
CA LEU A 222 4.10 -9.45 0.93
C LEU A 222 4.78 -8.09 1.03
N THR A 223 4.95 -7.43 -0.10
CA THR A 223 5.83 -6.25 -0.24
C THR A 223 5.07 -4.93 -0.26
N SER A 224 3.75 -4.96 -0.44
CA SER A 224 2.94 -3.75 -0.63
C SER A 224 1.57 -3.85 0.04
N VAL A 225 1.18 -2.78 0.73
CA VAL A 225 -0.09 -2.66 1.46
C VAL A 225 -0.82 -1.40 1.01
N LEU A 226 -2.03 -1.56 0.50
CA LEU A 226 -2.97 -0.47 0.24
C LEU A 226 -3.92 -0.32 1.42
N VAL A 227 -3.81 0.79 2.15
CA VAL A 227 -4.72 1.14 3.23
C VAL A 227 -5.89 1.92 2.65
N GLU A 228 -7.07 1.32 2.67
CA GLU A 228 -8.35 1.98 2.36
C GLU A 228 -9.25 2.10 3.61
N GLY A 229 -8.65 1.91 4.80
CA GLY A 229 -9.34 1.94 6.08
C GLY A 229 -10.02 3.28 6.37
N GLY A 230 -11.09 3.24 7.17
CA GLY A 230 -11.80 4.44 7.61
C GLY A 230 -10.92 5.44 8.36
N ALA A 231 -11.50 6.60 8.70
CA ALA A 231 -10.77 7.76 9.21
C ALA A 231 -9.81 7.49 10.39
N GLU A 232 -10.19 6.61 11.33
CA GLU A 232 -9.33 6.22 12.45
C GLU A 232 -8.13 5.38 12.03
N VAL A 233 -8.31 4.43 11.11
CA VAL A 233 -7.19 3.65 10.59
C VAL A 233 -6.24 4.57 9.81
N ALA A 234 -6.78 5.50 9.02
CA ALA A 234 -5.96 6.49 8.34
C ALA A 234 -5.12 7.32 9.33
N TRP A 235 -5.72 7.73 10.45
CA TRP A 235 -5.00 8.41 11.52
C TRP A 235 -3.92 7.53 12.15
N ASP A 236 -4.22 6.28 12.51
CA ASP A 236 -3.26 5.38 13.16
C ASP A 236 -1.99 5.20 12.30
N PHE A 237 -2.13 5.13 10.97
CA PHE A 237 -0.98 5.08 10.05
C PHE A 237 -0.22 6.41 9.94
N VAL A 238 -0.93 7.55 9.94
CA VAL A 238 -0.32 8.90 9.88
C VAL A 238 0.43 9.22 11.18
N ALA A 239 -0.21 9.00 12.32
CA ALA A 239 0.33 9.29 13.65
C ALA A 239 1.61 8.51 13.95
N ARG A 240 1.70 7.28 13.43
CA ARG A 240 2.88 6.40 13.56
C ARG A 240 3.94 6.60 12.46
N GLY A 241 3.70 7.51 11.50
CA GLY A 241 4.63 7.76 10.40
C GLY A 241 4.80 6.57 9.43
N LEU A 242 3.80 5.68 9.35
CA LEU A 242 3.88 4.42 8.59
C LEU A 242 3.47 4.55 7.12
N VAL A 243 3.05 5.74 6.67
CA VAL A 243 2.66 6.00 5.28
C VAL A 243 3.91 6.25 4.45
N ASP A 244 4.11 5.53 3.34
CA ASP A 244 5.17 5.83 2.37
C ASP A 244 4.66 6.64 1.17
N LYS A 245 3.38 6.45 0.82
CA LYS A 245 2.71 7.15 -0.27
C LYS A 245 1.28 7.47 0.11
N ALA A 246 0.87 8.71 -0.11
CA ALA A 246 -0.50 9.14 0.04
C ALA A 246 -1.16 9.33 -1.32
N VAL A 247 -2.39 8.83 -1.45
CA VAL A 247 -3.25 9.01 -2.62
C VAL A 247 -4.59 9.57 -2.18
N PHE A 248 -4.75 10.89 -2.32
CA PHE A 248 -6.00 11.57 -2.02
C PHE A 248 -6.81 11.75 -3.30
N VAL A 249 -7.98 11.09 -3.36
CA VAL A 249 -8.96 11.30 -4.41
C VAL A 249 -10.01 12.29 -3.90
N ILE A 250 -10.10 13.45 -4.54
CA ILE A 250 -10.91 14.59 -4.12
C ILE A 250 -12.05 14.78 -5.12
N ALA A 251 -13.28 14.64 -4.64
CA ALA A 251 -14.49 14.93 -5.41
C ALA A 251 -14.86 16.42 -5.29
N PRO A 252 -15.42 17.04 -6.35
CA PRO A 252 -15.86 18.44 -6.34
C PRO A 252 -17.22 18.57 -5.63
N LYS A 253 -17.26 18.18 -4.37
CA LYS A 253 -18.44 18.23 -3.49
C LYS A 253 -18.03 18.83 -2.16
N VAL A 254 -18.96 19.46 -1.46
CA VAL A 254 -18.78 19.94 -0.08
C VAL A 254 -19.87 19.31 0.77
N LEU A 255 -19.52 18.64 1.86
CA LEU A 255 -20.53 18.10 2.79
C LEU A 255 -20.82 19.05 3.95
N GLY A 256 -19.82 19.83 4.39
CA GLY A 256 -19.90 20.63 5.60
C GLY A 256 -20.20 19.78 6.84
N GLY A 257 -20.74 20.42 7.88
CA GLY A 257 -21.20 19.74 9.09
C GLY A 257 -20.07 19.38 10.07
N ARG A 258 -20.20 19.87 11.31
CA ARG A 258 -19.25 19.60 12.39
C ARG A 258 -19.12 18.10 12.69
N GLU A 259 -20.22 17.38 12.56
CA GLU A 259 -20.33 15.94 12.82
C GLU A 259 -20.08 15.07 11.57
N SER A 260 -19.84 15.66 10.40
CA SER A 260 -19.45 14.90 9.22
C SER A 260 -18.06 14.30 9.40
N ILE A 261 -17.90 13.06 8.94
CA ILE A 261 -16.71 12.25 9.18
C ILE A 261 -15.57 12.78 8.30
N PRO A 262 -14.47 13.32 8.89
CA PRO A 262 -13.31 13.75 8.11
C PRO A 262 -12.51 12.55 7.59
N SER A 263 -11.62 12.79 6.63
CA SER A 263 -10.82 11.73 6.00
C SER A 263 -9.77 11.10 6.92
N VAL A 264 -9.33 11.85 7.92
CA VAL A 264 -8.43 11.40 8.98
C VAL A 264 -9.04 11.85 10.31
N SER A 265 -9.30 10.90 11.21
CA SER A 265 -9.92 11.15 12.52
C SER A 265 -9.11 10.47 13.61
N GLY A 266 -8.80 11.18 14.69
CA GLY A 266 -8.13 10.62 15.86
C GLY A 266 -7.77 11.71 16.85
N ALA A 267 -6.76 11.46 17.68
CA ALA A 267 -6.29 12.45 18.66
C ALA A 267 -5.81 13.75 17.99
N GLY A 268 -5.25 13.66 16.78
CA GLY A 268 -4.66 14.79 16.07
C GLY A 268 -3.28 15.15 16.61
N PHE A 269 -2.54 15.93 15.83
CA PHE A 269 -1.31 16.58 16.29
C PHE A 269 -1.67 17.87 17.03
N ALA A 270 -0.88 18.22 18.05
CA ALA A 270 -1.13 19.42 18.86
C ALA A 270 -0.66 20.69 18.14
N SER A 271 0.31 20.57 17.23
CA SER A 271 0.89 21.70 16.50
C SER A 271 1.08 21.40 15.02
N ILE A 272 1.16 22.45 14.18
CA ILE A 272 1.39 22.31 12.74
C ILE A 272 2.78 21.72 12.43
N SER A 273 3.78 21.98 13.28
CA SER A 273 5.13 21.42 13.15
C SER A 273 5.19 19.90 13.31
N GLU A 274 4.25 19.31 14.06
CA GLU A 274 4.13 17.86 14.21
C GLU A 274 3.42 17.19 13.02
N ALA A 275 2.75 17.97 12.16
CA ALA A 275 1.98 17.42 11.06
C ALA A 275 2.87 16.68 10.06
N MET A 276 2.43 15.49 9.65
CA MET A 276 3.09 14.75 8.58
C MET A 276 3.04 15.56 7.28
N GLN A 277 4.21 16.01 6.82
CA GLN A 277 4.33 16.81 5.60
C GLN A 277 4.49 15.92 4.37
N PHE A 278 3.83 16.30 3.27
CA PHE A 278 3.90 15.58 2.00
C PHE A 278 4.45 16.47 0.89
N GLY A 279 5.36 15.93 0.08
CA GLY A 279 5.74 16.48 -1.21
C GLY A 279 4.81 15.97 -2.30
N VAL A 280 4.10 16.87 -2.99
CA VAL A 280 3.23 16.50 -4.12
C VAL A 280 4.08 16.01 -5.27
N HIS A 281 3.86 14.76 -5.67
CA HIS A 281 4.54 14.14 -6.80
C HIS A 281 3.73 14.29 -8.09
N LYS A 282 2.42 14.08 -8.02
CA LYS A 282 1.56 14.09 -9.20
C LYS A 282 0.13 14.48 -8.86
N VAL A 283 -0.48 15.28 -9.73
CA VAL A 283 -1.91 15.58 -9.70
C VAL A 283 -2.52 15.10 -11.02
N MET A 284 -3.64 14.38 -10.95
CA MET A 284 -4.30 13.78 -12.11
C MET A 284 -5.79 14.05 -12.06
N ARG A 285 -6.38 14.43 -13.19
CA ARG A 285 -7.84 14.52 -13.33
C ARG A 285 -8.44 13.14 -13.63
N LEU A 286 -9.48 12.74 -12.88
CA LEU A 286 -10.19 11.46 -12.99
C LEU A 286 -11.67 11.70 -13.28
N GLY A 287 -11.98 12.29 -14.44
CA GLY A 287 -13.32 12.82 -14.70
C GLY A 287 -13.46 14.16 -14.01
N ASP A 288 -14.41 14.32 -13.11
CA ASP A 288 -14.54 15.55 -12.32
C ASP A 288 -13.81 15.47 -10.97
N ASP A 289 -13.39 14.27 -10.57
CA ASP A 289 -12.52 14.08 -9.40
C ASP A 289 -11.05 14.41 -9.74
N ILE A 290 -10.24 14.69 -8.71
CA ILE A 290 -8.79 14.84 -8.79
C ILE A 290 -8.13 13.75 -7.94
N ALA A 291 -7.03 13.16 -8.41
CA ALA A 291 -6.14 12.35 -7.58
C ALA A 291 -4.82 13.09 -7.36
N LEU A 292 -4.50 13.33 -6.09
CA LEU A 292 -3.21 13.85 -5.63
C LEU A 292 -2.39 12.68 -5.09
N ILE A 293 -1.22 12.46 -5.68
CA ILE A 293 -0.23 11.47 -5.26
C ILE A 293 0.94 12.22 -4.64
N ALA A 294 1.28 11.87 -3.41
CA ALA A 294 2.32 12.55 -2.66
C ALA A 294 3.10 11.56 -1.78
N TYR A 295 4.32 11.93 -1.42
CA TYR A 295 5.21 11.15 -0.58
C TYR A 295 5.57 11.97 0.66
N PRO A 296 5.69 11.37 1.86
CA PRO A 296 6.13 12.11 3.04
C PRO A 296 7.50 12.73 2.83
N ARG A 297 7.70 13.95 3.33
CA ARG A 297 9.04 14.53 3.46
C ARG A 297 9.71 13.86 4.64
N ARG A 298 10.79 13.12 4.41
CA ARG A 298 11.59 12.52 5.50
C ARG A 298 12.71 13.51 5.86
N VAL A 299 12.64 14.02 7.10
CA VAL A 299 13.45 15.07 7.75
C VAL A 299 12.99 16.51 7.44
N PRO A 300 12.81 17.37 8.47
CA PRO A 300 12.49 18.79 8.28
C PRO A 300 13.62 19.47 7.50
N ILE A 301 13.24 20.29 6.54
CA ILE A 301 14.14 21.36 6.11
C ILE A 301 14.25 22.24 7.35
N ASP A 302 15.44 22.38 7.91
CA ASP A 302 15.73 23.43 8.88
C ASP A 302 15.48 24.76 8.15
N GLU A 303 14.25 25.28 8.24
CA GLU A 303 13.88 26.61 7.76
C GLU A 303 14.32 27.68 8.77
N HIS A 304 15.58 27.59 9.19
CA HIS A 304 16.28 28.66 9.88
C HIS A 304 17.50 29.06 9.06
N GLY A 305 17.28 30.01 8.15
CA GLY A 305 18.28 30.97 7.66
C GLY A 305 19.45 30.42 6.88
#